data_AF-A0A7H2W280-F1
#
_entry.id   AF-A0A7H2W280-F1
#
_cell.length_a   1.000
_cell.length_b   1.000
_cell.length_c   1.000
_cell.angle_alpha   90.00
_cell.angle_beta   90.00
_cell.angle_gamma   90.00
#
_symmetry.space_group_name_H-M   'P 1'
#
loop_
_entity.id
_entity.type
_entity.pdbx_description
1 polymer ?
#
loop_
_entity_poly.entity_id
_entity_poly.type
_entity_poly.pdbx_seq_one_letter_code
_entity_poly.pdbx_strand_id
1 'polypeptide(L)'
;MKLYYSPGACSLAAHIILNEINVDFDLEKVNLKTHKTEKGADYYEINPKGYVPALEINPGLILTENVAILPFLAQHDPKQDLIPPSGLGRAKVLEWLGYLNSELHDAYAVFFGAQLTNDEKTKAYAEIDRLLKYIDSYLSESDYDYLVNDNFGPADAYLFVLTNWSNSIEHDLTPYKNIIALRNKVAERQSVQIAMRDEGLIS
;
A
#
# COMPACT_ATOMS: atom_id res chain seq x y z
N MET A 1 -10.38 -8.68 -13.64
CA MET A 1 -9.53 -9.08 -12.50
C MET A 1 -10.39 -9.08 -11.24
N LYS A 2 -9.98 -9.77 -10.17
CA LYS A 2 -10.62 -9.63 -8.85
C LYS A 2 -9.58 -9.40 -7.77
N LEU A 3 -9.80 -8.43 -6.90
CA LEU A 3 -8.96 -8.16 -5.74
C LEU A 3 -9.62 -8.67 -4.46
N TYR A 4 -8.93 -9.57 -3.77
CA TYR A 4 -9.25 -9.96 -2.40
C TYR A 4 -8.59 -8.97 -1.43
N TYR A 5 -9.40 -8.30 -0.61
CA TYR A 5 -8.96 -7.15 0.19
C TYR A 5 -9.58 -7.16 1.60
N SER A 6 -8.99 -6.37 2.51
CA SER A 6 -9.62 -6.02 3.79
C SER A 6 -9.59 -4.49 3.94
N PRO A 7 -10.72 -3.84 4.35
CA PRO A 7 -10.78 -2.39 4.47
C PRO A 7 -9.63 -1.79 5.27
N GLY A 8 -8.93 -0.82 4.68
CA GLY A 8 -7.81 -0.09 5.30
C GLY A 8 -6.50 -0.89 5.43
N ALA A 9 -6.48 -2.17 5.03
CA ALA A 9 -5.26 -2.97 5.03
C ALA A 9 -4.35 -2.58 3.85
N CYS A 10 -3.20 -3.25 3.74
CA CYS A 10 -2.20 -3.00 2.71
C CYS A 10 -2.73 -3.26 1.28
N SER A 11 -3.84 -4.00 1.16
CA SER A 11 -4.56 -4.22 -0.09
C SER A 11 -5.13 -2.95 -0.71
N LEU A 12 -5.33 -1.89 0.09
CA LEU A 12 -5.78 -0.58 -0.41
C LEU A 12 -4.81 -0.02 -1.47
N ALA A 13 -3.52 -0.33 -1.40
CA ALA A 13 -2.54 0.13 -2.38
C ALA A 13 -2.84 -0.47 -3.77
N ALA A 14 -3.14 -1.77 -3.84
CA ALA A 14 -3.52 -2.43 -5.08
C ALA A 14 -4.87 -1.93 -5.60
N HIS A 15 -5.80 -1.66 -4.69
CA HIS A 15 -7.11 -1.11 -5.02
C HIS A 15 -7.00 0.31 -5.61
N ILE A 16 -6.13 1.16 -5.07
CA ILE A 16 -5.83 2.48 -5.63
C ILE A 16 -5.28 2.33 -7.05
N ILE A 17 -4.28 1.47 -7.26
CA ILE A 17 -3.67 1.30 -8.58
C ILE A 17 -4.67 0.71 -9.60
N LEU A 18 -5.55 -0.21 -9.20
CA LEU A 18 -6.63 -0.72 -10.07
C LEU A 18 -7.56 0.40 -10.56
N ASN A 19 -7.94 1.32 -9.66
CA ASN A 19 -8.72 2.50 -10.04
C ASN A 19 -7.92 3.48 -10.91
N GLU A 20 -6.64 3.67 -10.60
CA GLU A 20 -5.74 4.54 -11.37
C GLU A 20 -5.61 4.06 -12.82
N ILE A 21 -5.49 2.74 -13.03
CA ILE A 21 -5.41 2.17 -14.39
C ILE A 21 -6.73 2.12 -15.13
N ASN A 22 -7.84 2.47 -14.46
CA ASN A 22 -9.18 2.58 -15.02
C ASN A 22 -9.61 1.32 -15.79
N VAL A 23 -9.48 0.17 -15.13
CA VAL A 23 -9.89 -1.15 -15.65
C VAL A 23 -11.08 -1.69 -14.88
N ASP A 24 -11.82 -2.61 -15.49
CA ASP A 24 -12.87 -3.34 -14.78
C ASP A 24 -12.27 -4.41 -13.84
N PHE A 25 -12.67 -4.37 -12.58
CA PHE A 25 -12.31 -5.38 -11.59
C PHE A 25 -13.42 -5.59 -10.55
N ASP A 26 -13.45 -6.79 -9.98
CA ASP A 26 -14.29 -7.12 -8.85
C ASP A 26 -13.52 -6.95 -7.53
N LEU A 27 -14.22 -6.59 -6.47
CA LEU A 27 -13.73 -6.67 -5.10
C LEU A 27 -14.34 -7.89 -4.41
N GLU A 28 -13.56 -8.54 -3.55
CA GLU A 28 -14.09 -9.53 -2.62
C GLU A 28 -13.47 -9.33 -1.24
N LYS A 29 -14.29 -8.88 -0.30
CA LYS A 29 -13.83 -8.60 1.07
C LYS A 29 -13.44 -9.89 1.79
N VAL A 30 -12.34 -9.85 2.53
CA VAL A 30 -11.83 -10.96 3.35
C VAL A 30 -11.84 -10.54 4.82
N ASN A 31 -12.41 -11.38 5.68
CA ASN A 31 -12.24 -11.27 7.11
C ASN A 31 -10.95 -11.98 7.52
N LEU A 32 -9.89 -11.22 7.79
CA LEU A 32 -8.57 -11.75 8.16
C LEU A 32 -8.54 -12.46 9.52
N LYS A 33 -9.54 -12.26 10.40
CA LYS A 33 -9.62 -12.98 11.68
C LYS A 33 -10.19 -14.39 11.50
N THR A 34 -11.11 -14.56 10.57
CA THR A 34 -11.76 -15.86 10.32
C THR A 34 -11.25 -16.55 9.05
N HIS A 35 -10.40 -15.88 8.27
CA HIS A 35 -9.95 -16.29 6.94
C HIS A 35 -11.10 -16.74 6.03
N LYS A 36 -12.19 -15.96 6.01
CA LYS A 36 -13.33 -16.17 5.12
C LYS A 36 -13.54 -14.99 4.20
N THR A 37 -13.88 -15.26 2.95
CA THR A 37 -14.38 -14.22 2.05
C THR A 37 -15.81 -13.82 2.43
N GLU A 38 -16.28 -12.66 1.96
CA GLU A 38 -17.66 -12.22 2.19
C GLU A 38 -18.70 -13.15 1.57
N LYS A 39 -18.30 -13.95 0.58
CA LYS A 39 -19.11 -15.02 -0.01
C LYS A 39 -19.04 -16.34 0.77
N GLY A 40 -18.27 -16.38 1.85
CA GLY A 40 -18.16 -17.53 2.76
C GLY A 40 -17.12 -18.58 2.37
N ALA A 41 -16.33 -18.34 1.31
CA ALA A 41 -15.26 -19.25 0.92
C ALA A 41 -14.11 -19.25 1.94
N ASP A 42 -13.43 -20.38 2.08
CA ASP A 42 -12.18 -20.47 2.84
C ASP A 42 -11.08 -19.74 2.08
N TYR A 43 -10.53 -18.68 2.69
CA TYR A 43 -9.53 -17.85 2.03
C TYR A 43 -8.19 -18.56 1.87
N TYR A 44 -7.89 -19.58 2.66
CA TYR A 44 -6.66 -20.37 2.50
C TYR A 44 -6.63 -21.18 1.20
N GLU A 45 -7.80 -21.51 0.64
CA GLU A 45 -7.92 -22.15 -0.68
C GLU A 45 -7.58 -21.19 -1.83
N ILE A 46 -7.67 -19.88 -1.60
CA ILE A 46 -7.35 -18.83 -2.58
C ILE A 46 -5.90 -18.36 -2.41
N ASN A 47 -5.53 -17.98 -1.19
CA ASN A 47 -4.18 -17.62 -0.82
C ASN A 47 -3.75 -18.43 0.41
N PRO A 48 -2.92 -19.47 0.24
CA PRO A 48 -2.44 -20.31 1.35
C PRO A 48 -1.68 -19.53 2.44
N LYS A 49 -1.18 -18.32 2.13
CA LYS A 49 -0.52 -17.44 3.12
C LYS A 49 -1.52 -16.74 4.05
N GLY A 50 -2.81 -16.71 3.70
CA GLY A 50 -3.88 -16.11 4.51
C GLY A 50 -3.89 -14.58 4.55
N TYR A 51 -2.97 -13.90 3.85
CA TYR A 51 -2.87 -12.44 3.83
C TYR A 51 -3.54 -11.81 2.61
N VAL A 52 -3.91 -10.54 2.73
CA VAL A 52 -4.26 -9.67 1.60
C VAL A 52 -3.07 -8.76 1.26
N PRO A 53 -2.96 -8.22 0.03
CA PRO A 53 -3.81 -8.53 -1.12
C PRO A 53 -3.52 -9.88 -1.77
N ALA A 54 -4.55 -10.43 -2.40
CA ALA A 54 -4.43 -11.41 -3.47
C ALA A 54 -5.19 -10.92 -4.69
N LEU A 55 -4.55 -10.93 -5.86
CA LEU A 55 -5.13 -10.52 -7.14
C LEU A 55 -5.38 -11.75 -7.99
N GLU A 56 -6.64 -12.04 -8.29
CA GLU A 56 -7.02 -13.03 -9.29
C GLU A 56 -7.00 -12.36 -10.68
N ILE A 57 -5.93 -12.66 -11.43
CA ILE A 57 -5.69 -12.07 -12.75
C ILE A 57 -6.68 -12.67 -13.76
N ASN A 58 -6.83 -13.99 -13.70
CA ASN A 58 -7.78 -14.81 -14.45
C ASN A 58 -8.34 -15.88 -13.50
N PRO A 59 -9.48 -16.54 -13.82
CA PRO A 59 -10.06 -17.58 -12.97
C PRO A 59 -9.02 -18.61 -12.51
N GLY A 60 -8.77 -18.67 -11.20
CA GLY A 60 -7.79 -19.57 -10.57
C GLY A 60 -6.31 -19.18 -10.68
N LEU A 61 -5.97 -18.09 -11.38
CA LEU A 61 -4.60 -17.56 -11.46
C LEU A 61 -4.41 -16.40 -10.47
N ILE A 62 -3.83 -16.73 -9.32
CA ILE A 62 -3.62 -15.79 -8.21
C ILE A 62 -2.19 -15.25 -8.19
N LEU A 63 -2.06 -13.92 -8.15
CA LEU A 63 -0.84 -13.20 -7.82
C LEU A 63 -0.97 -12.63 -6.39
N THR A 64 0.09 -12.74 -5.60
CA THR A 64 0.14 -12.24 -4.21
C THR A 64 1.38 -11.36 -4.04
N GLU A 65 1.48 -10.69 -2.90
CA GLU A 65 2.53 -9.71 -2.55
C GLU A 65 2.39 -8.37 -3.28
N ASN A 66 2.28 -7.27 -2.51
CA ASN A 66 2.21 -5.92 -3.08
C ASN A 66 3.43 -5.60 -3.96
N VAL A 67 4.62 -6.07 -3.58
CA VAL A 67 5.85 -5.87 -4.36
C VAL A 67 5.80 -6.52 -5.75
N ALA A 68 4.91 -7.50 -5.97
CA ALA A 68 4.67 -8.11 -7.28
C ALA A 68 3.41 -7.55 -7.95
N ILE A 69 2.32 -7.39 -7.19
CA ILE A 69 1.02 -6.90 -7.69
C ILE A 69 1.13 -5.47 -8.20
N LEU A 70 1.74 -4.55 -7.44
CA LEU A 70 1.71 -3.13 -7.79
C LEU A 70 2.49 -2.84 -9.09
N PRO A 71 3.71 -3.37 -9.30
CA PRO A 71 4.38 -3.23 -10.60
C PRO A 71 3.65 -3.93 -11.74
N PHE A 72 3.03 -5.09 -11.49
CA PHE A 72 2.25 -5.81 -12.51
C PHE A 72 1.06 -4.96 -13.00
N LEU A 73 0.32 -4.37 -12.08
CA LEU A 73 -0.81 -3.48 -12.40
C LEU A 73 -0.35 -2.19 -13.07
N ALA A 74 0.71 -1.55 -12.55
CA ALA A 74 1.23 -0.30 -13.11
C ALA A 74 1.77 -0.45 -14.55
N GLN A 75 2.09 -1.68 -14.98
CA GLN A 75 2.48 -1.98 -16.36
C GLN A 75 1.30 -2.26 -17.31
N HIS A 76 0.06 -2.19 -16.83
CA HIS A 76 -1.12 -2.55 -17.62
C HIS A 76 -1.24 -1.75 -18.93
N ASP A 77 -1.13 -0.42 -18.86
CA ASP A 77 -1.05 0.45 -20.03
C ASP A 77 0.21 1.35 -19.92
N PRO A 78 1.24 1.10 -20.75
CA PRO A 78 2.46 1.92 -20.76
C PRO A 78 2.22 3.41 -21.03
N LYS A 79 1.05 3.79 -21.58
CA LYS A 79 0.72 5.21 -21.83
C LYS A 79 0.40 6.00 -20.57
N GLN A 80 0.10 5.32 -19.46
CA GLN A 80 -0.23 5.99 -18.19
C GLN A 80 0.98 6.38 -17.35
N ASP A 81 2.19 5.92 -17.75
CA ASP A 81 3.47 6.30 -17.16
C ASP A 81 3.58 6.14 -15.63
N LEU A 82 2.89 5.14 -15.06
CA LEU A 82 2.90 4.84 -13.62
C LEU A 82 4.19 4.14 -13.16
N ILE A 83 4.86 3.44 -14.09
CA ILE A 83 6.12 2.76 -13.82
C ILE A 83 6.94 2.65 -15.11
N PRO A 84 8.26 2.95 -15.09
CA PRO A 84 9.10 2.71 -16.23
C PRO A 84 9.10 1.22 -16.65
N PRO A 85 9.09 0.91 -17.95
CA PRO A 85 9.02 -0.47 -18.42
C PRO A 85 10.30 -1.26 -18.13
N SER A 86 11.45 -0.58 -18.04
CA SER A 86 12.76 -1.18 -17.76
C SER A 86 13.78 -0.13 -17.27
N GLY A 87 15.01 -0.58 -16.98
CA GLY A 87 16.13 0.30 -16.64
C GLY A 87 16.14 0.81 -15.20
N LEU A 88 16.97 1.83 -14.95
CA LEU A 88 17.24 2.35 -13.60
C LEU A 88 15.98 2.92 -12.93
N GLY A 89 15.13 3.64 -13.67
CA GLY A 89 13.88 4.18 -13.12
C GLY A 89 12.97 3.07 -12.57
N ARG A 90 12.84 1.96 -13.30
CA ARG A 90 12.11 0.77 -12.81
C ARG A 90 12.76 0.18 -11.58
N ALA A 91 14.10 0.04 -11.59
CA ALA A 91 14.83 -0.49 -10.45
C ALA A 91 14.64 0.37 -9.19
N LYS A 92 14.59 1.71 -9.33
CA LYS A 92 14.29 2.63 -8.23
C LYS A 92 12.87 2.49 -7.68
N VAL A 93 11.87 2.26 -8.54
CA VAL A 93 10.51 1.95 -8.06
C VAL A 93 10.51 0.63 -7.27
N LEU A 94 11.18 -0.40 -7.76
CA LEU A 94 11.26 -1.69 -7.08
C LEU A 94 12.06 -1.62 -5.76
N GLU A 95 13.12 -0.81 -5.71
CA GLU A 95 13.87 -0.51 -4.48
C GLU A 95 12.96 0.10 -3.41
N TRP A 96 12.18 1.12 -3.78
CA TRP A 96 11.22 1.74 -2.86
C TRP A 96 10.12 0.79 -2.41
N LEU A 97 9.54 0.01 -3.32
CA LEU A 97 8.54 -1.00 -2.95
C LEU A 97 9.13 -2.06 -2.01
N GLY A 98 10.38 -2.48 -2.24
CA GLY A 98 11.10 -3.38 -1.35
C GLY A 98 11.28 -2.78 0.04
N TYR A 99 11.80 -1.56 0.13
CA TYR A 99 12.00 -0.86 1.40
C TYR A 99 10.70 -0.63 2.17
N LEU A 100 9.65 -0.15 1.48
CA LEU A 100 8.33 0.05 2.09
C LEU A 100 7.74 -1.27 2.61
N ASN A 101 7.96 -2.38 1.89
CA ASN A 101 7.45 -3.69 2.29
C ASN A 101 8.22 -4.32 3.44
N SER A 102 9.55 -4.35 3.39
CA SER A 102 10.36 -5.08 4.38
C SER A 102 10.70 -4.27 5.62
N GLU A 103 10.65 -2.94 5.54
CA GLU A 103 11.01 -2.08 6.66
C GLU A 103 9.76 -1.40 7.21
N LEU A 104 9.12 -0.54 6.42
CA LEU A 104 8.06 0.32 6.93
C LEU A 104 6.79 -0.46 7.27
N HIS A 105 6.33 -1.34 6.37
CA HIS A 105 5.16 -2.19 6.62
C HIS A 105 5.38 -3.04 7.87
N ASP A 106 6.50 -3.73 7.98
CA ASP A 106 6.81 -4.60 9.12
C ASP A 106 6.85 -3.81 10.43
N ALA A 107 7.44 -2.60 10.43
CA ALA A 107 7.45 -1.73 11.60
C ALA A 107 6.03 -1.36 12.09
N TYR A 108 5.11 -1.10 11.16
CA TYR A 108 3.70 -0.88 11.52
C TYR A 108 2.98 -2.18 11.91
N ALA A 109 3.25 -3.30 11.23
CA ALA A 109 2.55 -4.57 11.42
C ALA A 109 2.65 -5.10 12.86
N VAL A 110 3.74 -4.78 13.57
CA VAL A 110 3.93 -5.09 14.99
C VAL A 110 2.76 -4.62 15.86
N PHE A 111 2.13 -3.49 15.53
CA PHE A 111 0.98 -2.94 16.29
C PHE A 111 -0.34 -3.67 16.03
N PHE A 112 -0.43 -4.45 14.95
CA PHE A 112 -1.65 -5.17 14.56
C PHE A 112 -1.60 -6.67 14.91
N GLY A 113 -0.49 -7.11 15.50
CA GLY A 113 -0.31 -8.46 16.02
C GLY A 113 -0.76 -8.60 17.47
N ALA A 114 0.10 -9.19 18.30
CA ALA A 114 -0.16 -9.36 19.72
C ALA A 114 -0.17 -8.01 20.46
N GLN A 115 -0.86 -7.96 21.60
CA GLN A 115 -0.87 -6.77 22.44
C GLN A 115 0.53 -6.46 22.96
N LEU A 116 1.01 -5.25 22.65
CA LEU A 116 2.33 -4.77 23.06
C LEU A 116 2.32 -4.19 24.47
N THR A 117 3.40 -4.41 25.21
CA THR A 117 3.75 -3.67 26.42
C THR A 117 4.15 -2.22 26.09
N ASN A 118 4.20 -1.35 27.10
CA ASN A 118 4.60 0.05 26.89
C ASN A 118 6.05 0.20 26.37
N ASP A 119 6.96 -0.65 26.83
CA ASP A 119 8.35 -0.64 26.38
C ASP A 119 8.47 -1.10 24.92
N GLU A 120 7.69 -2.11 24.51
CA GLU A 120 7.63 -2.56 23.12
C GLU A 120 7.03 -1.49 22.20
N LYS A 121 5.94 -0.83 22.62
CA LYS A 121 5.38 0.31 21.88
C LYS A 121 6.40 1.42 21.69
N THR A 122 7.13 1.77 22.75
CA THR A 122 8.17 2.82 22.68
C THR A 122 9.25 2.48 21.65
N LYS A 123 9.72 1.22 21.63
CA LYS A 123 10.70 0.76 20.63
C LYS A 123 10.13 0.74 19.22
N ALA A 124 8.89 0.28 19.06
CA ALA A 124 8.23 0.20 17.77
C ALA A 124 7.97 1.60 17.16
N TYR A 125 7.52 2.57 17.97
CA TYR A 125 7.41 3.96 17.51
C TYR A 125 8.76 4.56 17.15
N ALA A 126 9.82 4.31 17.94
CA ALA A 126 11.15 4.80 17.62
C ALA A 126 11.68 4.25 16.28
N GLU A 127 11.31 3.02 15.94
CA GLU A 127 11.66 2.41 14.65
C GLU A 127 10.85 3.03 13.50
N ILE A 128 9.53 3.19 13.66
CA ILE A 128 8.71 3.93 12.68
C ILE A 128 9.28 5.34 12.45
N ASP A 129 9.63 6.05 13.53
CA ASP A 129 10.22 7.38 13.44
C ASP A 129 11.55 7.38 12.68
N ARG A 130 12.42 6.40 12.92
CA ARG A 130 13.69 6.27 12.20
C ARG A 130 13.47 6.11 10.70
N LEU A 131 12.53 5.27 10.31
CA LEU A 131 12.20 5.00 8.90
C LEU A 131 11.53 6.22 8.24
N LEU A 132 10.56 6.84 8.90
CA LEU A 132 9.89 8.03 8.38
C LEU A 132 10.83 9.24 8.29
N LYS A 133 11.78 9.42 9.21
CA LYS A 133 12.82 10.46 9.10
C LYS A 133 13.66 10.29 7.84
N TYR A 134 14.03 9.05 7.50
CA TYR A 134 14.77 8.77 6.28
C TYR A 134 13.95 9.12 5.04
N ILE A 135 12.69 8.67 4.97
CA ILE A 135 11.80 8.95 3.84
C ILE A 135 11.55 10.46 3.70
N ASP A 136 11.27 11.16 4.80
CA ASP A 136 10.99 12.60 4.79
C ASP A 136 12.22 13.41 4.36
N SER A 137 13.42 13.00 4.80
CA SER A 137 14.67 13.63 4.36
C SER A 137 14.92 13.40 2.87
N TYR A 138 14.71 12.17 2.39
CA TYR A 138 14.82 11.86 0.96
C TYR A 138 13.84 12.71 0.12
N LEU A 139 12.59 12.84 0.55
CA LEU A 139 11.60 13.68 -0.14
C LEU A 139 11.99 15.17 -0.13
N SER A 140 12.71 15.64 0.89
CA SER A 140 13.19 17.02 0.96
C SER A 140 14.37 17.33 0.03
N GLU A 141 15.16 16.31 -0.32
CA GLU A 141 16.33 16.41 -1.19
C GLU A 141 16.01 16.06 -2.66
N SER A 142 14.86 15.43 -2.89
CA SER A 142 14.38 15.03 -4.20
C SER A 142 13.76 16.21 -4.95
N ASP A 143 14.15 16.41 -6.21
CA ASP A 143 13.49 17.35 -7.13
C ASP A 143 12.21 16.79 -7.76
N TYR A 144 11.86 15.53 -7.44
CA TYR A 144 10.68 14.87 -7.99
C TYR A 144 9.39 15.25 -7.28
N ASP A 145 8.33 15.29 -8.09
CA ASP A 145 6.97 15.58 -7.67
C ASP A 145 6.31 14.45 -6.83
N TYR A 146 6.86 13.23 -6.90
CA TYR A 146 6.46 12.01 -6.19
C TYR A 146 7.72 11.25 -5.70
N LEU A 147 7.54 10.08 -5.06
CA LEU A 147 8.64 9.36 -4.39
C LEU A 147 9.79 8.95 -5.33
N VAL A 148 9.52 8.70 -6.60
CA VAL A 148 10.53 8.16 -7.54
C VAL A 148 10.76 9.01 -8.77
N ASN A 149 9.73 9.71 -9.26
CA ASN A 149 9.78 10.56 -10.45
C ASN A 149 8.63 11.58 -10.38
N ASP A 150 8.39 12.32 -11.47
CA ASP A 150 7.36 13.37 -11.49
C ASP A 150 5.92 12.87 -11.65
N ASN A 151 5.74 11.57 -11.88
CA ASN A 151 4.45 10.93 -12.02
C ASN A 151 4.10 10.11 -10.77
N PHE A 152 2.80 10.08 -10.45
CA PHE A 152 2.28 9.19 -9.43
C PHE A 152 2.51 7.73 -9.81
N GLY A 153 2.97 6.93 -8.86
CA GLY A 153 3.25 5.52 -9.11
C GLY A 153 2.90 4.57 -7.95
N PRO A 154 3.23 3.28 -8.13
CA PRO A 154 2.90 2.25 -7.14
C PRO A 154 3.56 2.46 -5.78
N ALA A 155 4.75 3.07 -5.73
CA ALA A 155 5.44 3.34 -4.47
C ALA A 155 4.74 4.44 -3.66
N ASP A 156 4.17 5.45 -4.32
CA ASP A 156 3.39 6.51 -3.68
C ASP A 156 2.08 5.96 -3.09
N ALA A 157 1.37 5.14 -3.86
CA ALA A 157 0.17 4.45 -3.38
C ALA A 157 0.46 3.62 -2.13
N TYR A 158 1.59 2.90 -2.11
CA TYR A 158 1.93 2.06 -0.98
C TYR A 158 2.33 2.89 0.26
N LEU A 159 3.18 3.91 0.09
CA LEU A 159 3.57 4.82 1.18
C LEU A 159 2.35 5.53 1.78
N PHE A 160 1.42 5.99 0.94
CA PHE A 160 0.16 6.60 1.37
C PHE A 160 -0.64 5.67 2.28
N VAL A 161 -0.79 4.40 1.90
CA VAL A 161 -1.53 3.42 2.69
C VAL A 161 -0.83 3.09 4.00
N LEU A 162 0.48 2.86 3.99
CA LEU A 162 1.24 2.55 5.21
C LEU A 162 1.16 3.70 6.21
N THR A 163 1.30 4.94 5.75
CA THR A 163 1.22 6.12 6.62
C THR A 163 -0.20 6.43 7.12
N ASN A 164 -1.25 5.91 6.48
CA ASN A 164 -2.62 5.99 7.05
C ASN A 164 -2.76 5.18 8.35
N TRP A 165 -1.94 4.15 8.53
CA TRP A 165 -1.97 3.31 9.73
C TRP A 165 -1.54 4.05 10.99
N SER A 166 -0.75 5.13 10.87
CA SER A 166 -0.40 6.00 12.01
C SER A 166 -1.62 6.49 12.78
N ASN A 167 -2.74 6.77 12.10
CA ASN A 167 -3.98 7.19 12.77
C ASN A 167 -4.53 6.09 13.69
N SER A 168 -4.53 4.83 13.22
CA SER A 168 -5.07 3.69 13.97
C SER A 168 -4.20 3.32 15.18
N ILE A 169 -2.91 3.63 15.13
CA ILE A 169 -1.95 3.35 16.21
C ILE A 169 -1.58 4.60 17.02
N GLU A 170 -2.28 5.73 16.80
CA GLU A 170 -2.04 7.00 17.49
C GLU A 170 -0.58 7.50 17.38
N HIS A 171 0.08 7.23 16.24
CA HIS A 171 1.42 7.72 15.93
C HIS A 171 1.35 9.10 15.29
N ASP A 172 2.13 10.06 15.81
CA ASP A 172 2.12 11.44 15.32
C ASP A 172 2.99 11.60 14.06
N LEU A 173 2.35 12.04 12.97
CA LEU A 173 3.03 12.31 11.71
C LEU A 173 3.43 13.79 11.52
N THR A 174 3.04 14.70 12.41
CA THR A 174 3.33 16.15 12.27
C THR A 174 4.82 16.51 12.07
N PRO A 175 5.81 15.73 12.57
CA PRO A 175 7.21 16.00 12.28
C PRO A 175 7.62 15.79 10.81
N TYR A 176 6.87 14.99 10.04
CA TYR A 176 7.23 14.54 8.69
C TYR A 176 6.50 15.37 7.62
N LYS A 177 6.93 16.62 7.44
CA LYS A 177 6.20 17.60 6.61
C LYS A 177 6.18 17.23 5.13
N ASN A 178 7.25 16.64 4.61
CA ASN A 178 7.34 16.26 3.19
C ASN A 178 6.49 15.02 2.91
N ILE A 179 6.46 14.08 3.86
CA ILE A 179 5.51 12.95 3.83
C ILE A 179 4.08 13.45 3.87
N ILE A 180 3.74 14.38 4.76
CA ILE A 180 2.38 14.97 4.82
C ILE A 180 2.02 15.64 3.49
N ALA A 181 2.93 16.42 2.91
CA ALA A 181 2.69 17.09 1.63
C ALA A 181 2.42 16.07 0.51
N LEU A 182 3.24 15.04 0.39
CA LEU A 182 3.03 13.95 -0.57
C LEU A 182 1.71 13.22 -0.32
N ARG A 183 1.38 12.90 0.94
CA ARG A 183 0.13 12.24 1.30
C ARG A 183 -1.09 13.06 0.92
N ASN A 184 -1.07 14.37 1.13
CA ASN A 184 -2.17 15.25 0.75
C ASN A 184 -2.35 15.27 -0.78
N LYS A 185 -1.25 15.38 -1.53
CA LYS A 185 -1.27 15.31 -3.01
C LYS A 185 -1.81 13.97 -3.51
N VAL A 186 -1.42 12.85 -2.89
CA VAL A 186 -1.93 11.51 -3.23
C VAL A 186 -3.41 11.37 -2.84
N ALA A 187 -3.82 11.89 -1.70
CA ALA A 187 -5.20 11.84 -1.24
C ALA A 187 -6.17 12.54 -2.22
N GLU A 188 -5.74 13.61 -2.87
CA GLU A 188 -6.57 14.35 -3.85
C GLU A 188 -6.85 13.56 -5.15
N ARG A 189 -6.13 12.46 -5.41
CA ARG A 189 -6.34 11.66 -6.62
C ARG A 189 -7.70 11.00 -6.61
N GLN A 190 -8.38 11.03 -7.77
CA GLN A 190 -9.69 10.40 -7.93
C GLN A 190 -9.66 8.90 -7.63
N SER A 191 -8.60 8.20 -8.07
CA SER A 191 -8.39 6.77 -7.81
C SER A 191 -8.34 6.44 -6.31
N VAL A 192 -7.67 7.29 -5.54
CA VAL A 192 -7.55 7.19 -4.08
C VAL A 192 -8.89 7.45 -3.41
N GLN A 193 -9.59 8.51 -3.82
CA GLN A 193 -10.91 8.85 -3.29
C GLN A 193 -11.95 7.77 -3.58
N ILE A 194 -11.92 7.13 -4.76
CA ILE A 194 -12.80 6.01 -5.08
C ILE A 194 -12.49 4.81 -4.18
N ALA A 195 -11.23 4.37 -4.16
CA ALA A 195 -10.82 3.21 -3.36
C ALA A 195 -11.17 3.40 -1.87
N MET A 196 -10.88 4.57 -1.29
CA MET A 196 -11.20 4.85 0.11
C MET A 196 -12.72 4.88 0.38
N ARG A 197 -13.56 5.34 -0.54
CA ARG A 197 -15.03 5.30 -0.42
C ARG A 197 -15.56 3.88 -0.51
N ASP A 198 -15.08 3.10 -1.48
CA ASP A 198 -15.49 1.70 -1.68
C ASP A 198 -15.11 0.81 -0.49
N GLU A 199 -14.03 1.15 0.22
CA GLU A 199 -13.64 0.49 1.47
C GLU A 199 -14.33 1.05 2.73
N GLY A 200 -15.13 2.12 2.60
CA GLY A 200 -15.85 2.76 3.71
C GLY A 200 -14.97 3.54 4.67
N LEU A 201 -13.81 4.04 4.20
CA LEU A 201 -12.84 4.79 5.00
C LEU A 201 -13.14 6.30 4.99
N ILE A 202 -13.88 6.78 4.01
CA ILE A 202 -14.35 8.17 3.87
C ILE A 202 -15.79 8.19 3.30
N SER A 203 -16.48 9.32 3.45
CA SER A 203 -17.86 9.55 2.98
C SER A 203 -17.95 10.03 1.53
#